data_AF-A0A938A8A9-F1
#
_entry.id   AF-A0A938A8A9-F1
#
_cell.length_a   1.000
_cell.length_b   1.000
_cell.length_c   1.000
_cell.angle_alpha   90.00
_cell.angle_beta   90.00
_cell.angle_gamma   90.00
#
_symmetry.space_group_name_H-M   'P 1'
#
loop_
_entity.id
_entity.type
_entity.pdbx_description
1 polymer ?
#
loop_
_entity_poly.entity_id
_entity_poly.type
_entity_poly.pdbx_seq_one_letter_code
_entity_poly.pdbx_strand_id
1 'polypeptide(L)'
;MNAVTYDRANNQLVINNLPFDGPEGRYDNRFTMSNGARVYASRQTATTGLVQYYAVFIESDAMQATAAAGANWIQYGNAGANINRSSFSLPTGVGEYVYVGSYAANRTFDERSGIELFSGDVELLVDVLDFDPVEGIQGDIVDTVTNRTRVSLLNGSDGRNLPDIVLAEVSFNNANGTFDDGTVSTFSPLDGDEWSTGT
;
A
#
# COMPACT_ATOMS: atom_id res chain seq x y z
N MET A 1 -12.00 4.74 -5.88
CA MET A 1 -12.30 4.46 -4.47
C MET A 1 -12.35 5.77 -3.68
N ASN A 2 -13.38 6.03 -2.88
CA ASN A 2 -13.48 7.26 -2.07
C ASN A 2 -13.77 7.06 -0.58
N ALA A 3 -14.22 5.87 -0.17
CA ALA A 3 -14.43 5.53 1.23
C ALA A 3 -14.24 4.03 1.44
N VAL A 4 -13.71 3.65 2.61
CA VAL A 4 -13.62 2.26 3.06
C VAL A 4 -14.13 2.17 4.49
N THR A 5 -15.02 1.22 4.76
CA THR A 5 -15.50 0.89 6.11
C THR A 5 -15.17 -0.55 6.43
N TYR A 6 -14.54 -0.78 7.58
CA TYR A 6 -14.30 -2.12 8.10
C TYR A 6 -15.46 -2.55 9.01
N ASP A 7 -16.22 -3.55 8.56
CA ASP A 7 -17.25 -4.22 9.36
C ASP A 7 -16.59 -5.30 10.22
N ARG A 8 -16.23 -4.91 11.45
CA ARG A 8 -15.55 -5.77 12.41
C ARG A 8 -16.41 -6.96 12.86
N ALA A 9 -17.73 -6.82 12.88
CA ALA A 9 -18.62 -7.90 13.33
C ALA A 9 -18.63 -9.07 12.33
N ASN A 10 -18.57 -8.75 11.03
CA ASN A 10 -18.60 -9.76 9.96
C ASN A 10 -17.22 -10.03 9.34
N ASN A 11 -16.16 -9.34 9.79
CA ASN A 11 -14.83 -9.36 9.18
C ASN A 11 -14.92 -9.13 7.66
N GLN A 12 -15.49 -7.98 7.28
CA GLN A 12 -15.73 -7.59 5.89
C GLN A 12 -15.27 -6.16 5.64
N LEU A 13 -14.92 -5.85 4.39
CA LEU A 13 -14.78 -4.47 3.94
C LEU A 13 -15.99 -4.05 3.13
N VAL A 14 -16.37 -2.79 3.27
CA VAL A 14 -17.27 -2.08 2.37
C VAL A 14 -16.46 -0.98 1.69
N ILE A 15 -16.20 -1.15 0.40
CA ILE A 15 -15.42 -0.22 -0.41
C ILE A 15 -16.37 0.52 -1.35
N ASN A 16 -16.32 1.85 -1.33
CA ASN A 16 -17.14 2.68 -2.20
C ASN A 16 -16.36 3.20 -3.41
N ASN A 17 -17.09 3.39 -4.52
CA ASN A 17 -16.61 4.01 -5.75
C ASN A 17 -15.49 3.22 -6.45
N LEU A 18 -15.68 1.92 -6.62
CA LEU A 18 -14.97 1.08 -7.59
C LEU A 18 -15.98 0.43 -8.55
N PRO A 19 -15.88 0.66 -9.87
CA PRO A 19 -16.80 0.04 -10.83
C PRO A 19 -16.71 -1.48 -10.88
N PHE A 20 -17.86 -2.14 -11.05
CA PHE A 20 -17.97 -3.60 -11.22
C PHE A 20 -17.47 -4.45 -10.05
N ASP A 21 -17.36 -3.88 -8.87
CA ASP A 21 -16.74 -4.50 -7.70
C ASP A 21 -17.71 -5.26 -6.78
N GLY A 22 -18.92 -5.53 -7.27
CA GLY A 22 -19.87 -6.40 -6.60
C GLY A 22 -21.09 -5.69 -6.03
N PRO A 23 -22.01 -6.46 -5.44
CA PRO A 23 -23.15 -5.89 -4.74
C PRO A 23 -22.67 -5.13 -3.50
N GLU A 24 -23.14 -3.88 -3.36
CA GLU A 24 -22.90 -3.03 -2.19
C GLU A 24 -21.42 -2.75 -1.87
N GLY A 25 -20.50 -2.99 -2.81
CA GLY A 25 -19.06 -2.83 -2.58
C GLY A 25 -18.53 -3.72 -1.46
N ARG A 26 -19.15 -4.88 -1.21
CA ARG A 26 -18.79 -5.79 -0.12
C ARG A 26 -17.69 -6.76 -0.52
N TYR A 27 -16.70 -6.88 0.36
CA TYR A 27 -15.58 -7.78 0.21
C TYR A 27 -15.50 -8.72 1.41
N ASP A 28 -15.40 -10.02 1.12
CA ASP A 28 -15.32 -11.06 2.14
C ASP A 28 -13.86 -11.39 2.44
N ASN A 29 -13.54 -11.56 3.72
CA ASN A 29 -12.20 -11.98 4.14
C ASN A 29 -11.87 -13.36 3.54
N ARG A 30 -10.68 -13.46 2.95
CA ARG A 30 -10.17 -14.71 2.37
C ARG A 30 -9.17 -15.37 3.29
N PHE A 31 -8.19 -14.61 3.73
CA PHE A 31 -7.13 -15.07 4.63
C PHE A 31 -6.40 -13.88 5.26
N THR A 32 -5.49 -14.18 6.18
CA THR A 32 -4.57 -13.22 6.80
C THR A 32 -3.14 -13.61 6.41
N MET A 33 -2.35 -12.64 5.97
CA MET A 33 -0.93 -12.80 5.65
C MET A 33 -0.11 -12.99 6.94
N SER A 34 1.13 -13.47 6.81
CA SER A 34 2.02 -13.69 7.95
C SER A 34 2.31 -12.41 8.76
N ASN A 35 2.32 -11.24 8.12
CA ASN A 35 2.51 -9.94 8.77
C ASN A 35 1.21 -9.34 9.34
N GLY A 36 0.11 -10.11 9.39
CA GLY A 36 -1.17 -9.66 9.95
C GLY A 36 -2.05 -8.86 8.99
N ALA A 37 -1.56 -8.50 7.79
CA ALA A 37 -2.39 -7.88 6.76
C ALA A 37 -3.49 -8.84 6.31
N ARG A 38 -4.72 -8.35 6.16
CA ARG A 38 -5.88 -9.16 5.77
C ARG A 38 -6.18 -8.99 4.29
N VAL A 39 -6.51 -10.10 3.64
CA VAL A 39 -6.91 -10.12 2.23
C VAL A 39 -8.41 -10.33 2.12
N TYR A 40 -9.04 -9.53 1.29
CA TYR A 40 -10.46 -9.60 0.98
C TYR A 40 -10.66 -9.71 -0.53
N ALA A 41 -11.76 -10.33 -0.93
CA ALA A 41 -12.17 -10.43 -2.33
C ALA A 41 -13.59 -9.87 -2.50
N SER A 42 -13.82 -9.13 -3.58
CA SER A 42 -15.17 -8.63 -3.88
C SER A 42 -16.16 -9.78 -4.08
N ARG A 43 -17.41 -9.56 -3.68
CA ARG A 43 -18.50 -10.49 -3.96
C ARG A 43 -18.88 -10.48 -5.44
N GLN A 44 -19.03 -11.67 -6.00
CA GLN A 44 -19.55 -11.86 -7.34
C GLN A 44 -20.94 -12.52 -7.29
N THR A 45 -21.81 -12.11 -8.19
CA THR A 45 -23.12 -12.73 -8.43
C THR A 45 -23.27 -13.02 -9.92
N ALA A 46 -24.41 -13.56 -10.34
CA ALA A 46 -24.69 -13.80 -11.75
C ALA A 46 -24.72 -12.51 -12.61
N THR A 47 -24.95 -11.34 -12.01
CA THR A 47 -25.18 -10.08 -12.76
C THR A 47 -24.38 -8.87 -12.26
N THR A 48 -23.79 -8.92 -11.06
CA THR A 48 -22.94 -7.86 -10.49
C THR A 48 -21.65 -8.45 -9.93
N GLY A 49 -20.58 -7.65 -9.89
CA GLY A 49 -19.26 -8.09 -9.46
C GLY A 49 -18.52 -8.92 -10.50
N LEU A 50 -18.83 -8.75 -11.79
CA LEU A 50 -18.29 -9.62 -12.85
C LEU A 50 -16.77 -9.45 -13.05
N VAL A 51 -16.18 -8.39 -12.51
CA VAL A 51 -14.73 -8.24 -12.39
C VAL A 51 -14.33 -8.60 -10.96
N GLN A 52 -13.42 -9.55 -10.80
CA GLN A 52 -12.91 -9.89 -9.48
C GLN A 52 -11.94 -8.81 -9.01
N TYR A 53 -12.19 -8.26 -7.82
CA TYR A 53 -11.27 -7.38 -7.11
C TYR A 53 -10.69 -8.09 -5.89
N TYR A 54 -9.49 -7.69 -5.53
CA TYR A 54 -8.88 -8.03 -4.25
C TYR A 54 -8.49 -6.75 -3.53
N ALA A 55 -8.61 -6.81 -2.20
CA ALA A 55 -8.17 -5.75 -1.32
C ALA A 55 -7.25 -6.29 -0.23
N VAL A 56 -6.21 -5.53 0.09
CA VAL A 56 -5.39 -5.72 1.29
C VAL A 56 -5.76 -4.67 2.33
N PHE A 57 -5.71 -5.06 3.59
CA PHE A 57 -6.12 -4.21 4.71
C PHE A 57 -5.18 -4.39 5.90
N ILE A 58 -4.73 -3.27 6.44
CA ILE A 58 -3.95 -3.19 7.67
C ILE A 58 -4.74 -2.31 8.65
N GLU A 59 -4.77 -2.74 9.90
CA GLU A 59 -5.39 -2.01 11.00
C GLU A 59 -4.43 -1.95 12.18
N SER A 60 -4.30 -0.77 12.76
CA SER A 60 -3.59 -0.49 14.00
C SER A 60 -4.48 0.41 14.87
N ASP A 61 -4.03 0.71 16.09
CA ASP A 61 -4.75 1.62 16.98
C ASP A 61 -4.85 3.05 16.40
N ALA A 62 -3.89 3.46 15.55
CA ALA A 62 -3.80 4.81 15.00
C ALA A 62 -4.42 4.95 13.61
N MET A 63 -4.46 3.88 12.83
CA MET A 63 -4.88 3.94 11.43
C MET A 63 -5.41 2.63 10.86
N GLN A 64 -6.20 2.78 9.81
CA GLN A 64 -6.57 1.74 8.87
C GLN A 64 -6.07 2.11 7.48
N ALA A 65 -5.43 1.18 6.78
CA ALA A 65 -4.96 1.36 5.41
C ALA A 65 -5.51 0.26 4.51
N THR A 66 -5.99 0.63 3.33
CA THR A 66 -6.57 -0.29 2.35
C THR A 66 -6.03 0.01 0.96
N ALA A 67 -5.71 -1.03 0.19
CA ALA A 67 -5.51 -0.93 -1.25
C ALA A 67 -6.36 -1.99 -1.96
N ALA A 68 -7.04 -1.60 -3.04
CA ALA A 68 -7.92 -2.48 -3.81
C ALA A 68 -7.66 -2.32 -5.31
N ALA A 69 -7.67 -3.42 -6.06
CA ALA A 69 -7.47 -3.42 -7.50
C ALA A 69 -8.21 -4.59 -8.17
N GLY A 70 -8.65 -4.37 -9.41
CA GLY A 70 -9.29 -5.38 -10.24
C GLY A 70 -8.26 -6.34 -10.87
N ALA A 71 -8.57 -7.63 -10.90
CA ALA A 71 -7.69 -8.66 -11.46
C ALA A 71 -7.58 -8.65 -13.00
N ASN A 72 -8.43 -7.89 -13.68
CA ASN A 72 -8.47 -7.80 -15.15
C ASN A 72 -7.77 -6.54 -15.70
N TRP A 73 -6.89 -5.92 -14.90
CA TRP A 73 -6.12 -4.76 -15.35
C TRP A 73 -5.13 -5.16 -16.45
N ILE A 74 -5.22 -4.47 -17.60
CA ILE A 74 -4.24 -4.48 -18.69
C ILE A 74 -4.25 -3.06 -19.27
N GLN A 75 -3.20 -2.26 -19.04
CA GLN A 75 -3.08 -0.83 -19.39
C GLN A 75 -4.11 0.12 -18.73
N TYR A 76 -5.32 -0.36 -18.47
CA TYR A 76 -6.40 0.37 -17.83
C TYR A 76 -7.15 -0.57 -16.86
N GLY A 77 -7.55 -0.01 -15.73
CA GLY A 77 -8.44 -0.67 -14.80
C GLY A 77 -8.88 0.28 -13.70
N ASN A 78 -9.54 -0.28 -12.68
CA ASN A 78 -9.92 0.49 -11.50
C ASN A 78 -9.17 -0.04 -10.29
N ALA A 79 -8.63 0.89 -9.52
CA ALA A 79 -7.94 0.63 -8.27
C ALA A 79 -8.07 1.83 -7.35
N GLY A 80 -7.55 1.70 -6.14
CA GLY A 80 -7.27 2.83 -5.28
C GLY A 80 -6.64 2.39 -3.96
N ALA A 81 -6.07 3.37 -3.27
CA ALA A 81 -5.65 3.26 -1.88
C ALA A 81 -6.42 4.26 -1.00
N ASN A 82 -6.65 3.90 0.26
CA ASN A 82 -7.28 4.75 1.26
C ASN A 82 -6.61 4.54 2.61
N ILE A 83 -6.40 5.65 3.32
CA ILE A 83 -5.92 5.65 4.69
C ILE A 83 -6.94 6.41 5.53
N ASN A 84 -7.45 5.77 6.57
CA ASN A 84 -8.26 6.40 7.60
C ASN A 84 -7.43 6.48 8.88
N ARG A 85 -7.24 7.70 9.41
CA ARG A 85 -6.52 7.95 10.67
C ARG A 85 -7.51 8.36 11.74
N SER A 86 -7.34 7.87 12.96
CA SER A 86 -8.16 8.27 14.11
C SER A 86 -7.76 9.65 14.65
N SER A 87 -6.48 9.98 14.54
CA SER A 87 -5.90 11.28 14.89
C SER A 87 -4.60 11.52 14.12
N PHE A 88 -4.12 12.76 14.11
CA PHE A 88 -2.82 13.11 13.56
C PHE A 88 -2.14 14.19 14.41
N SER A 89 -0.84 14.06 14.57
CA SER A 89 0.05 15.06 15.15
C SER A 89 1.40 14.97 14.46
N LEU A 90 2.01 16.11 14.16
CA LEU A 90 3.39 16.14 13.69
C LEU A 90 4.36 15.88 14.86
N PRO A 91 5.46 15.15 14.64
CA PRO A 91 6.51 15.02 15.63
C PRO A 91 7.10 16.40 15.95
N THR A 92 7.38 16.66 17.23
CA THR A 92 8.07 17.89 17.65
C THR A 92 9.21 17.53 18.59
N GLY A 93 10.41 18.06 18.34
CA GLY A 93 11.50 18.06 19.32
C GLY A 93 12.79 17.32 18.95
N VAL A 94 12.75 16.02 18.62
CA VAL A 94 13.94 15.13 18.68
C VAL A 94 14.85 15.20 17.44
N GLY A 95 14.39 15.76 16.33
CA GLY A 95 15.09 15.72 15.03
C GLY A 95 14.68 14.51 14.22
N GLU A 96 15.26 13.36 14.55
CA GLU A 96 15.08 12.13 13.78
C GLU A 96 14.07 11.17 14.41
N TYR A 97 13.28 10.50 13.57
CA TYR A 97 12.27 9.52 13.94
C TYR A 97 12.36 8.30 13.04
N VAL A 98 12.19 7.12 13.64
CA VAL A 98 12.11 5.84 12.93
C VAL A 98 10.71 5.28 13.10
N TYR A 99 10.01 5.06 11.99
CA TYR A 99 8.71 4.41 11.95
C TYR A 99 8.85 3.05 11.30
N VAL A 100 8.49 2.01 12.03
CA VAL A 100 8.46 0.63 11.51
C VAL A 100 7.02 0.14 11.43
N GLY A 101 6.72 -0.68 10.43
CA GLY A 101 5.38 -1.20 10.24
C GLY A 101 5.28 -2.33 9.25
N SER A 102 4.05 -2.70 8.95
CA SER A 102 3.74 -3.71 7.94
C SER A 102 3.39 -3.06 6.61
N TYR A 103 3.87 -3.65 5.53
CA TYR A 103 3.49 -3.32 4.16
C TYR A 103 2.56 -4.40 3.60
N ALA A 104 1.52 -3.98 2.89
CA ALA A 104 0.70 -4.85 2.07
C ALA A 104 0.24 -4.12 0.82
N ALA A 105 0.30 -4.79 -0.32
CA ALA A 105 -0.02 -4.17 -1.60
C ALA A 105 -0.60 -5.15 -2.61
N ASN A 106 -1.15 -4.56 -3.65
CA ASN A 106 -1.65 -5.21 -4.86
C ASN A 106 -0.75 -4.77 -6.00
N ARG A 107 -0.42 -5.66 -6.94
CA ARG A 107 0.26 -5.31 -8.19
C ARG A 107 -0.57 -5.80 -9.36
N THR A 108 -0.69 -4.90 -10.32
CA THR A 108 -1.26 -5.15 -11.64
C THR A 108 -0.15 -5.12 -12.69
N PHE A 109 -0.50 -5.45 -13.93
CA PHE A 109 0.47 -5.57 -15.01
C PHE A 109 -0.05 -4.86 -16.25
N ASP A 110 0.87 -4.21 -16.97
CA ASP A 110 0.52 -3.55 -18.23
C ASP A 110 0.38 -4.55 -19.39
N GLU A 111 1.14 -5.64 -19.33
CA GLU A 111 1.28 -6.60 -20.43
C GLU A 111 0.43 -7.87 -20.27
N ARG A 112 -0.21 -8.07 -19.11
CA ARG A 112 -1.03 -9.28 -18.84
C ARG A 112 -2.11 -9.01 -17.82
N SER A 113 -3.17 -9.82 -17.84
CA SER A 113 -4.13 -9.85 -16.74
C SER A 113 -3.57 -10.60 -15.52
N GLY A 114 -4.33 -10.51 -14.44
CA GLY A 114 -4.00 -11.07 -13.14
C GLY A 114 -3.64 -9.99 -12.14
N ILE A 115 -3.53 -10.44 -10.89
CA ILE A 115 -3.17 -9.59 -9.77
C ILE A 115 -2.24 -10.39 -8.86
N GLU A 116 -1.30 -9.70 -8.27
CA GLU A 116 -0.45 -10.26 -7.24
C GLU A 116 -0.63 -9.47 -5.95
N LEU A 117 -0.60 -10.17 -4.83
CA LEU A 117 -0.66 -9.58 -3.51
C LEU A 117 0.69 -9.78 -2.83
N PHE A 118 1.09 -8.80 -2.04
CA PHE A 118 2.37 -8.83 -1.34
C PHE A 118 2.21 -8.41 0.09
N SER A 119 3.11 -8.95 0.90
CA SER A 119 3.42 -8.45 2.24
C SER A 119 4.89 -8.04 2.28
N GLY A 120 5.24 -7.19 3.23
CA GLY A 120 6.61 -6.85 3.58
C GLY A 120 6.63 -6.08 4.89
N ASP A 121 7.80 -5.57 5.22
CA ASP A 121 8.06 -4.71 6.37
C ASP A 121 8.48 -3.34 5.87
N VAL A 122 7.95 -2.27 6.46
CA VAL A 122 8.28 -0.88 6.11
C VAL A 122 9.12 -0.24 7.21
N GLU A 123 10.15 0.50 6.82
CA GLU A 123 10.93 1.38 7.67
C GLU A 123 11.03 2.76 7.03
N LEU A 124 10.45 3.75 7.70
CA LEU A 124 10.44 5.15 7.32
C LEU A 124 11.27 5.95 8.32
N LEU A 125 12.32 6.59 7.82
CA LEU A 125 13.15 7.54 8.55
C LEU A 125 12.64 8.95 8.25
N VAL A 126 12.46 9.76 9.28
CA VAL A 126 12.04 11.15 9.15
C VAL A 126 12.98 12.02 9.98
N ASP A 127 13.69 12.92 9.33
CA ASP A 127 14.35 14.03 10.00
C ASP A 127 13.48 15.28 9.86
N VAL A 128 13.14 15.91 10.98
CA VAL A 128 12.34 17.15 11.03
C VAL A 128 13.15 18.38 11.43
N LEU A 129 14.46 18.23 11.65
CA LEU A 129 15.37 19.30 12.04
C LEU A 129 16.55 19.37 11.07
N ASP A 130 16.37 20.05 9.95
CA ASP A 130 17.52 20.57 9.21
C ASP A 130 18.11 21.77 10.00
N PHE A 131 19.36 21.61 10.46
CA PHE A 131 20.06 22.60 11.29
C PHE A 131 20.53 23.83 10.49
N ASP A 132 20.52 23.77 9.15
CA ASP A 132 20.85 24.88 8.25
C ASP A 132 19.94 24.87 7.00
N PRO A 133 18.66 25.29 7.14
CA PRO A 133 17.67 25.17 6.08
C PRO A 133 18.06 26.02 4.86
N VAL A 134 18.60 25.37 3.82
CA VAL A 134 18.84 26.00 2.52
C VAL A 134 17.50 26.14 1.81
N GLU A 135 17.16 27.36 1.38
CA GLU A 135 15.93 27.65 0.63
C GLU A 135 14.60 27.27 1.33
N GLY A 136 14.62 27.04 2.65
CA GLY A 136 13.43 26.70 3.43
C GLY A 136 13.07 25.22 3.42
N ILE A 137 13.96 24.34 2.96
CA ILE A 137 13.92 22.89 3.26
C ILE A 137 14.14 22.71 4.76
N GLN A 138 13.36 21.85 5.41
CA GLN A 138 13.39 21.74 6.88
C GLN A 138 13.60 20.32 7.41
N GLY A 139 13.70 19.35 6.52
CA GLY A 139 13.87 17.96 6.88
C GLY A 139 13.70 17.04 5.69
N ASP A 140 14.02 15.77 5.93
CA ASP A 140 14.13 14.74 4.91
C ASP A 140 13.44 13.46 5.33
N ILE A 141 13.02 12.68 4.34
CA ILE A 141 12.34 11.40 4.50
C ILE A 141 13.03 10.36 3.63
N VAL A 142 13.33 9.20 4.21
CA VAL A 142 13.79 8.02 3.49
C VAL A 142 12.89 6.85 3.87
N ASP A 143 12.51 6.00 2.92
CA ASP A 143 11.66 4.83 3.16
C ASP A 143 12.24 3.58 2.50
N THR A 144 12.10 2.45 3.18
CA THR A 144 12.40 1.14 2.60
C THR A 144 11.29 0.14 2.91
N VAL A 145 10.96 -0.69 1.93
CA VAL A 145 10.12 -1.86 2.13
C VAL A 145 10.93 -3.11 1.85
N THR A 146 11.14 -3.92 2.88
CA THR A 146 11.96 -5.13 2.84
C THR A 146 11.12 -6.39 3.08
N ASN A 147 11.76 -7.56 3.02
CA ASN A 147 11.13 -8.87 3.23
C ASN A 147 9.89 -9.10 2.36
N ARG A 148 9.88 -8.49 1.16
CA ARG A 148 8.71 -8.50 0.30
C ARG A 148 8.46 -9.89 -0.23
N THR A 149 7.27 -10.40 0.04
CA THR A 149 6.89 -11.76 -0.32
C THR A 149 5.56 -11.75 -1.07
N ARG A 150 5.54 -12.38 -2.25
CA ARG A 150 4.31 -12.65 -2.98
C ARG A 150 3.44 -13.64 -2.22
N VAL A 151 2.13 -13.40 -2.27
CA VAL A 151 1.12 -14.13 -1.54
C VAL A 151 0.15 -14.78 -2.53
N SER A 152 -0.13 -16.07 -2.32
CA SER A 152 -1.03 -16.85 -3.17
C SER A 152 -2.46 -16.40 -2.91
N LEU A 153 -3.22 -16.14 -3.98
CA LEU A 153 -4.64 -15.82 -3.88
C LEU A 153 -5.50 -17.01 -3.39
N LEU A 154 -4.96 -18.24 -3.44
CA LEU A 154 -5.69 -19.46 -3.06
C LEU A 154 -5.63 -19.75 -1.56
N ASN A 155 -4.49 -19.48 -0.93
CA ASN A 155 -4.21 -19.92 0.44
C ASN A 155 -3.22 -19.02 1.21
N GLY A 156 -2.79 -17.90 0.64
CA GLY A 156 -1.88 -16.97 1.30
C GLY A 156 -0.40 -17.38 1.33
N SER A 157 0.02 -18.46 0.65
CA SER A 157 1.36 -19.04 0.85
C SER A 157 2.21 -19.11 -0.43
N ASP A 158 2.46 -18.00 -1.13
CA ASP A 158 3.28 -18.07 -2.36
C ASP A 158 4.77 -17.78 -2.18
N GLY A 159 5.24 -17.31 -1.01
CA GLY A 159 6.63 -17.42 -0.55
C GLY A 159 7.74 -16.88 -1.47
N ARG A 160 7.41 -16.28 -2.61
CA ARG A 160 8.39 -15.78 -3.57
C ARG A 160 8.87 -14.43 -3.09
N ASN A 161 10.13 -14.38 -2.72
CA ASN A 161 10.81 -13.14 -2.39
C ASN A 161 10.84 -12.22 -3.59
N LEU A 162 10.60 -10.95 -3.32
CA LEU A 162 10.68 -9.86 -4.26
C LEU A 162 11.76 -8.89 -3.79
N PRO A 163 12.30 -8.10 -4.72
CA PRO A 163 13.26 -7.11 -4.33
C PRO A 163 12.63 -6.00 -3.49
N ASP A 164 13.48 -5.37 -2.68
CA ASP A 164 13.11 -4.28 -1.79
C ASP A 164 12.65 -3.06 -2.59
N ILE A 165 11.76 -2.28 -1.99
CA ILE A 165 11.41 -0.95 -2.49
C ILE A 165 12.23 0.06 -1.72
N VAL A 166 12.81 1.02 -2.42
CA VAL A 166 13.52 2.13 -1.81
C VAL A 166 12.92 3.43 -2.32
N LEU A 167 12.50 4.29 -1.39
CA LEU A 167 12.24 5.70 -1.66
C LEU A 167 13.58 6.43 -1.52
N ALA A 168 14.05 7.02 -2.60
CA ALA A 168 15.15 7.98 -2.54
C ALA A 168 14.75 9.15 -1.65
N GLU A 169 15.74 9.72 -0.96
CA GLU A 169 15.56 10.82 -0.02
C GLU A 169 14.66 11.92 -0.58
N VAL A 170 13.65 12.29 0.20
CA VAL A 170 12.67 13.33 -0.13
C VAL A 170 12.79 14.44 0.89
N SER A 171 13.10 15.63 0.42
CA SER A 171 13.11 16.82 1.27
C SER A 171 11.70 17.40 1.38
N PHE A 172 11.41 18.06 2.50
CA PHE A 172 10.13 18.75 2.68
C PHE A 172 10.27 20.13 3.30
N ASN A 173 9.30 20.98 2.97
CA ASN A 173 9.13 22.30 3.55
C ASN A 173 7.81 22.34 4.33
N ASN A 174 7.90 22.43 5.66
CA ASN A 174 6.71 22.43 6.51
C ASN A 174 5.92 23.76 6.46
N ALA A 175 6.51 24.85 5.95
CA ALA A 175 5.90 26.17 5.94
C ALA A 175 4.84 26.27 4.84
N ASN A 176 5.04 25.57 3.72
CA ASN A 176 4.12 25.50 2.59
C ASN A 176 3.53 24.08 2.39
N GLY A 177 4.04 23.07 3.09
CA GLY A 177 3.58 21.69 3.01
C GLY A 177 3.97 20.98 1.71
N THR A 178 5.09 21.37 1.09
CA THR A 178 5.59 20.74 -0.15
C THR A 178 6.65 19.70 0.15
N PHE A 179 6.66 18.65 -0.68
CA PHE A 179 7.77 17.71 -0.81
C PHE A 179 8.51 18.06 -2.10
N ASP A 180 9.83 18.07 -2.04
CA ASP A 180 10.72 18.30 -3.17
C ASP A 180 11.50 17.02 -3.46
N ASP A 181 11.54 16.66 -4.74
CA ASP A 181 12.11 15.39 -5.23
C ASP A 181 11.37 14.13 -4.72
N GLY A 182 11.89 12.97 -5.08
CA GLY A 182 11.42 11.66 -4.62
C GLY A 182 11.19 10.69 -5.76
N THR A 183 11.99 9.63 -5.78
CA THR A 183 11.84 8.52 -6.71
C THR A 183 11.73 7.22 -5.92
N VAL A 184 10.75 6.40 -6.27
CA VAL A 184 10.62 5.05 -5.72
C VAL A 184 11.10 4.07 -6.77
N SER A 185 12.06 3.23 -6.40
CA SER A 185 12.62 2.20 -7.28
C SER A 185 12.64 0.83 -6.60
N THR A 186 12.72 -0.21 -7.40
CA THR A 186 12.94 -1.59 -6.97
C THR A 186 14.13 -2.12 -7.74
N PHE A 187 15.11 -2.73 -7.07
CA PHE A 187 16.35 -3.20 -7.71
C PHE A 187 16.48 -4.70 -7.63
N SER A 188 16.84 -5.33 -8.74
CA SER A 188 17.12 -6.75 -8.84
C SER A 188 18.18 -7.19 -7.84
N PRO A 189 17.94 -8.25 -7.04
CA PRO A 189 18.95 -8.77 -6.13
C PRO A 189 20.04 -9.57 -6.88
N LEU A 190 19.85 -9.85 -8.17
CA LEU A 190 20.77 -10.67 -8.97
C LEU A 190 21.89 -9.83 -9.61
N ASP A 191 21.55 -8.65 -10.13
CA ASP A 191 22.44 -7.79 -10.92
C ASP A 191 22.40 -6.32 -10.49
N GLY A 192 21.49 -5.92 -9.59
CA GLY A 192 21.36 -4.53 -9.11
C GLY A 192 20.63 -3.60 -10.07
N ASP A 193 20.18 -4.11 -11.23
CA ASP A 193 19.43 -3.32 -12.21
C ASP A 193 18.01 -3.03 -11.72
N GLU A 194 17.41 -1.92 -12.18
CA GLU A 194 16.01 -1.60 -11.84
C GLU A 194 15.07 -2.71 -12.33
N TRP A 195 14.32 -3.30 -11.40
CA TRP A 195 13.42 -4.41 -11.64
C TRP A 195 12.03 -3.89 -12.02
N SER A 196 11.57 -4.23 -13.23
CA SER A 196 10.25 -3.92 -13.83
C SER A 196 9.19 -3.33 -12.88
N THR A 197 8.75 -2.12 -13.21
CA THR A 197 7.70 -1.33 -12.56
C THR A 197 6.32 -1.77 -13.03
N GLY A 198 5.80 -2.90 -12.53
CA GLY A 198 4.34 -3.06 -12.57
C GLY A 198 3.71 -2.02 -11.63
N THR A 199 2.58 -1.43 -12.02
CA THR A 199 1.80 -0.51 -11.17
C THR A 199 0.87 -1.24 -10.22
#